data_AF-A0A3D2MAN7-F1
#
_entry.id   AF-A0A3D2MAN7-F1
#
_cell.length_a   1.000
_cell.length_b   1.000
_cell.length_c   1.000
_cell.angle_alpha   90.00
_cell.angle_beta   90.00
_cell.angle_gamma   90.00
#
_symmetry.space_group_name_H-M   'P 1'
#
loop_
_entity.id
_entity.type
_entity.pdbx_description
1 polymer ?
#
loop_
_entity_poly.entity_id
_entity_poly.type
_entity_poly.pdbx_seq_one_letter_code
_entity_poly.pdbx_strand_id
1 'polypeptide(L)'
;MKPIQLPLGIRLRDDATFANFYPGANAAALGYVERVCSPEAGWSDELIYLWGNTGVGRSHLLQAACLRVEQRGELAVYLPLAEVAEYGPALLDNLEQSELVCLDDLDAVAGDPVWEEALFHLFNRLRDSGRRLLLAADASPREIAVQLADL
;
A
#
# COMPACT_ATOMS: atom_id res chain seq x y z
N MET A 1 21.84 25.32 -2.88
CA MET A 1 22.14 24.01 -3.50
C MET A 1 20.82 23.38 -3.92
N LYS A 2 20.72 22.88 -5.15
CA LYS A 2 19.52 22.15 -5.61
C LYS A 2 19.60 20.74 -4.99
N PRO A 3 18.59 20.25 -4.27
CA PRO A 3 18.64 18.91 -3.69
C PRO A 3 18.83 17.89 -4.81
N ILE A 4 19.75 16.95 -4.62
CA ILE A 4 19.95 15.82 -5.52
C ILE A 4 18.92 14.78 -5.12
N GLN A 5 17.93 14.54 -5.99
CA GLN A 5 17.00 13.45 -5.82
C GLN A 5 17.69 12.15 -6.24
N LEU A 6 17.94 11.27 -5.27
CA LEU A 6 18.45 9.93 -5.54
C LEU A 6 17.26 9.02 -5.89
N PRO A 7 17.32 8.24 -6.98
CA PRO A 7 16.28 7.28 -7.28
C PRO A 7 16.30 6.17 -6.22
N LEU A 8 15.17 5.95 -5.56
CA LEU A 8 14.98 4.84 -4.64
C LEU A 8 14.89 3.54 -5.46
N GLY A 9 15.70 2.54 -5.13
CA GLY A 9 15.87 1.31 -5.91
C GLY A 9 14.71 0.31 -5.81
N ILE A 10 13.49 0.76 -5.53
CA ILE A 10 12.32 -0.13 -5.49
C ILE A 10 11.95 -0.52 -6.91
N ARG A 11 11.97 -1.82 -7.19
CA ARG A 11 11.46 -2.36 -8.45
C ARG A 11 10.28 -3.27 -8.15
N LEU A 12 9.16 -3.00 -8.83
CA LEU A 12 8.09 -3.98 -8.95
C LEU A 12 8.65 -5.24 -9.61
N ARG A 13 8.22 -6.41 -9.13
CA ARG A 13 8.56 -7.66 -9.78
C ARG A 13 7.61 -7.85 -10.97
N ASP A 14 8.15 -7.88 -12.18
CA ASP A 14 7.36 -7.98 -13.41
C ASP A 14 6.46 -9.24 -13.48
N ASP A 15 6.79 -10.27 -12.71
CA ASP A 15 6.05 -11.53 -12.64
C ASP A 15 4.95 -11.58 -11.55
N ALA A 16 4.91 -10.59 -10.64
CA ALA A 16 3.92 -10.46 -9.59
C ALA A 16 2.60 -9.91 -10.13
N THR A 17 1.97 -10.64 -11.06
CA THR A 17 0.69 -10.28 -11.68
C THR A 17 -0.46 -11.07 -11.08
N PHE A 18 -1.70 -10.58 -11.23
CA PHE A 18 -2.89 -11.34 -10.82
C PHE A 18 -3.02 -12.68 -11.56
N ALA A 19 -2.58 -12.74 -12.83
CA ALA A 19 -2.60 -13.97 -13.63
C ALA A 19 -1.70 -15.07 -13.04
N ASN A 20 -0.63 -14.67 -12.36
CA ASN A 20 0.33 -15.58 -11.73
C ASN A 20 0.07 -15.79 -10.22
N PHE A 21 -1.06 -15.29 -9.70
CA PHE A 21 -1.44 -15.52 -8.31
C PHE A 21 -2.31 -16.77 -8.18
N TYR A 22 -1.90 -17.73 -7.35
CA TYR A 22 -2.72 -18.91 -7.06
C TYR A 22 -3.75 -18.57 -5.97
N PRO A 23 -5.07 -18.56 -6.26
CA PRO A 23 -6.05 -18.00 -5.33
C PRO A 23 -6.20 -18.80 -4.04
N GLY A 24 -6.26 -20.14 -4.10
CA GLY A 24 -6.42 -21.01 -2.92
C GLY A 24 -7.48 -20.50 -1.94
N ALA A 25 -7.11 -20.39 -0.66
CA ALA A 25 -7.97 -19.81 0.39
C ALA A 25 -8.09 -18.27 0.32
N ASN A 26 -7.26 -17.61 -0.48
CA ASN A 26 -7.20 -16.16 -0.65
C ASN A 26 -8.05 -15.65 -1.81
N ALA A 27 -8.91 -16.48 -2.40
CA ALA A 27 -9.75 -16.09 -3.54
C ALA A 27 -10.61 -14.85 -3.28
N ALA A 28 -11.12 -14.68 -2.06
CA ALA A 28 -11.85 -13.48 -1.67
C ALA A 28 -10.95 -12.24 -1.66
N ALA A 29 -9.77 -12.32 -1.05
CA ALA A 29 -8.81 -11.22 -1.00
C ALA A 29 -8.37 -10.79 -2.42
N LEU A 30 -8.06 -11.78 -3.28
CA LEU A 30 -7.78 -11.53 -4.69
C LEU A 30 -8.92 -10.76 -5.36
N GLY A 31 -10.16 -11.24 -5.22
CA GLY A 31 -11.33 -10.61 -5.86
C GLY A 31 -11.56 -9.17 -5.38
N TYR A 32 -11.35 -8.87 -4.11
CA TYR A 32 -11.44 -7.49 -3.59
C TYR A 32 -10.35 -6.60 -4.17
N VAL A 33 -9.10 -7.07 -4.21
CA VAL A 33 -7.97 -6.31 -4.76
C VAL A 33 -8.16 -6.07 -6.26
N GLU A 34 -8.63 -7.06 -7.02
CA GLU A 34 -8.97 -6.89 -8.44
C GLU A 34 -10.09 -5.88 -8.65
N ARG A 35 -11.12 -5.91 -7.79
CA ARG A 35 -12.25 -4.96 -7.86
C ARG A 35 -11.80 -3.53 -7.59
N VAL A 36 -10.95 -3.30 -6.59
CA VAL A 36 -10.39 -1.96 -6.29
C VAL A 36 -9.56 -1.44 -7.44
N CYS A 37 -8.87 -2.32 -8.16
CA CYS A 37 -8.18 -1.93 -9.37
C CYS A 37 -9.15 -1.58 -10.52
N SER A 38 -10.44 -1.85 -10.47
CA SER A 38 -11.37 -1.54 -11.57
C SER A 38 -11.68 -0.04 -11.66
N PRO A 39 -11.85 0.54 -12.86
CA PRO A 39 -12.33 1.93 -13.03
C PRO A 39 -13.74 2.16 -12.48
N GLU A 40 -14.53 1.09 -12.37
CA GLU A 40 -15.91 1.13 -11.87
C GLU A 40 -16.00 0.95 -10.35
N ALA A 41 -14.85 0.87 -9.65
CA ALA A 41 -14.84 0.79 -8.20
C ALA A 41 -15.49 2.05 -7.61
N GLY A 42 -16.55 1.87 -6.82
CA GLY A 42 -17.18 2.98 -6.11
C GLY A 42 -16.30 3.48 -4.95
N TRP A 43 -16.62 4.67 -4.46
CA TRP A 43 -15.98 5.34 -3.30
C TRP A 43 -15.84 4.46 -2.04
N SER A 44 -16.65 3.42 -1.87
CA SER A 44 -16.58 2.55 -0.68
C SER A 44 -15.38 1.61 -0.65
N ASP A 45 -14.65 1.47 -1.76
CA ASP A 45 -13.53 0.52 -1.86
C ASP A 45 -12.15 1.22 -1.86
N GLU A 46 -12.02 2.39 -1.24
CA GLU A 46 -10.78 3.21 -1.25
C GLU A 46 -9.66 2.71 -0.34
N LEU A 47 -9.96 1.86 0.66
CA LEU A 47 -8.98 1.29 1.56
C LEU A 47 -9.13 -0.24 1.65
N ILE A 48 -8.04 -0.96 1.38
CA ILE A 48 -7.92 -2.39 1.70
C ILE A 48 -6.75 -2.58 2.66
N TYR A 49 -7.00 -3.35 3.72
CA TYR A 49 -5.97 -3.85 4.62
C TYR A 49 -5.86 -5.37 4.50
N LEU A 50 -4.74 -5.84 3.96
CA LEU A 50 -4.41 -7.26 3.82
C LEU A 50 -3.57 -7.71 5.01
N TRP A 51 -3.94 -8.83 5.62
CA TRP A 51 -3.15 -9.41 6.69
C TRP A 51 -3.10 -10.92 6.64
N GLY A 52 -2.11 -11.48 7.31
CA GLY A 52 -1.87 -12.91 7.37
C GLY A 52 -0.38 -13.21 7.45
N ASN A 53 -0.05 -14.47 7.71
CA ASN A 53 1.32 -14.90 7.94
C ASN A 53 2.25 -14.64 6.75
N THR A 54 3.55 -14.63 7.00
CA THR A 54 4.57 -14.57 5.95
C THR A 54 4.36 -15.64 4.87
N GLY A 55 4.47 -15.24 3.60
CA GLY A 55 4.38 -16.16 2.46
C GLY A 55 2.97 -16.42 1.92
N VAL A 56 1.92 -15.81 2.49
CA VAL A 56 0.53 -15.95 1.98
C VAL A 56 0.23 -15.09 0.74
N GLY A 57 1.19 -14.28 0.28
CA GLY A 57 1.11 -13.54 -0.99
C GLY A 57 0.61 -12.10 -0.89
N ARG A 58 0.66 -11.46 0.28
CA ARG A 58 0.27 -10.03 0.46
C ARG A 58 1.05 -9.09 -0.46
N SER A 59 2.38 -9.15 -0.42
CA SER A 59 3.27 -8.36 -1.29
C SER A 59 3.00 -8.61 -2.78
N HIS A 60 2.70 -9.87 -3.15
CA HIS A 60 2.34 -10.21 -4.53
C HIS A 60 1.05 -9.49 -4.95
N LEU A 61 0.00 -9.52 -4.13
CA LEU A 61 -1.26 -8.83 -4.44
C LEU A 61 -1.08 -7.31 -4.52
N LEU A 62 -0.28 -6.71 -3.64
CA LEU A 62 0.04 -5.28 -3.68
C LEU A 62 0.75 -4.90 -4.98
N GLN A 63 1.78 -5.65 -5.37
CA GLN A 63 2.54 -5.39 -6.59
C GLN A 63 1.69 -5.65 -7.85
N ALA A 64 0.86 -6.70 -7.84
CA ALA A 64 -0.08 -6.99 -8.92
C ALA A 64 -1.10 -5.86 -9.12
N ALA A 65 -1.55 -5.24 -8.03
CA ALA A 65 -2.43 -4.08 -8.08
C ALA A 65 -1.72 -2.87 -8.73
N CYS A 66 -0.49 -2.57 -8.33
CA CYS A 66 0.32 -1.51 -8.95
C CYS A 66 0.50 -1.75 -10.45
N LEU A 67 0.94 -2.95 -10.86
CA LEU A 67 1.12 -3.29 -12.27
C LEU A 67 -0.18 -3.15 -13.07
N ARG A 68 -1.33 -3.53 -12.51
CA ARG A 68 -2.63 -3.40 -13.16
C ARG A 68 -3.05 -1.95 -13.37
N VAL A 69 -2.75 -1.06 -12.41
CA VAL A 69 -3.00 0.37 -12.51
C VAL A 69 -2.07 1.00 -13.55
N GLU A 70 -0.77 0.68 -13.51
CA GLU A 70 0.22 1.15 -14.48
C GLU A 70 -0.10 0.71 -15.91
N GLN A 71 -0.63 -0.50 -16.10
CA GLN A 71 -1.09 -1.00 -17.41
C GLN A 71 -2.20 -0.14 -18.03
N ARG A 72 -2.93 0.66 -17.24
CA ARG A 72 -3.90 1.64 -17.74
C ARG A 72 -3.31 3.02 -18.02
N GLY A 73 -2.01 3.22 -17.78
CA GLY A 73 -1.34 4.52 -17.89
C GLY A 73 -1.59 5.42 -16.69
N GLU A 74 -2.08 4.87 -15.57
CA GLU A 74 -2.29 5.57 -14.30
C GLU A 74 -1.04 5.42 -13.41
N LEU A 75 -0.81 6.39 -12.51
CA LEU A 75 0.31 6.33 -11.57
C LEU A 75 -0.03 5.43 -10.37
N ALA A 76 0.84 4.48 -10.06
CA ALA A 76 0.78 3.68 -8.84
C ALA A 76 2.12 3.70 -8.11
N VAL A 77 2.07 3.57 -6.78
CA VAL A 77 3.27 3.54 -5.93
C VAL A 77 3.21 2.30 -5.04
N TYR A 78 4.33 1.56 -4.98
CA TYR A 78 4.55 0.48 -4.03
C TYR A 78 5.71 0.85 -3.11
N LEU A 79 5.50 0.80 -1.80
CA LEU A 79 6.50 1.10 -0.78
C LEU A 79 6.60 -0.06 0.23
N PRO A 80 7.70 -0.83 0.20
CA PRO A 80 7.99 -1.82 1.24
C PRO A 80 8.59 -1.13 2.46
N LEU A 81 7.78 -0.85 3.49
CA LEU A 81 8.18 -0.05 4.64
C LEU A 81 9.35 -0.66 5.41
N ALA A 82 9.44 -1.99 5.47
CA ALA A 82 10.58 -2.69 6.06
C ALA A 82 11.93 -2.35 5.40
N GLU A 83 11.95 -1.98 4.12
CA GLU A 83 13.17 -1.62 3.39
C GLU A 83 13.45 -0.11 3.40
N VAL A 84 12.42 0.72 3.57
CA VAL A 84 12.53 2.17 3.32
C VAL A 84 12.24 3.04 4.53
N ALA A 85 11.82 2.47 5.65
CA ALA A 85 11.53 3.22 6.87
C ALA A 85 12.73 4.06 7.37
N GLU A 86 13.97 3.65 7.06
CA GLU A 86 15.18 4.40 7.44
C GLU A 86 15.28 5.79 6.77
N TYR A 87 14.62 6.00 5.62
CA TYR A 87 14.61 7.29 4.93
C TYR A 87 13.57 8.27 5.51
N GLY A 88 12.76 7.81 6.46
CA GLY A 88 11.81 8.61 7.23
C GLY A 88 10.47 8.87 6.54
N PRO A 89 9.50 9.46 7.28
CA PRO A 89 8.11 9.59 6.83
C PRO A 89 7.88 10.53 5.65
N ALA A 90 8.87 11.36 5.29
CA ALA A 90 8.83 12.22 4.11
C ALA A 90 8.67 11.44 2.79
N LEU A 91 8.93 10.12 2.79
CA LEU A 91 8.59 9.23 1.69
C LEU A 91 7.08 9.21 1.37
N LEU A 92 6.24 9.56 2.33
CA LEU A 92 4.78 9.58 2.17
C LEU A 92 4.26 10.89 1.55
N ASP A 93 5.13 11.87 1.32
CA ASP A 93 4.75 13.17 0.78
C ASP A 93 4.33 13.08 -0.69
N ASN A 94 3.26 13.80 -1.05
CA ASN A 94 2.70 13.90 -2.40
C ASN A 94 2.24 12.57 -3.03
N LEU A 95 2.14 11.49 -2.26
CA LEU A 95 1.66 10.21 -2.78
C LEU A 95 0.19 10.25 -3.22
N GLU A 96 -0.58 11.24 -2.75
CA GLU A 96 -1.96 11.51 -3.19
C GLU A 96 -2.10 11.91 -4.67
N GLN A 97 -0.98 12.14 -5.36
CA GLN A 97 -0.95 12.29 -6.81
C GLN A 97 -1.12 10.95 -7.55
N SER A 98 -0.90 9.82 -6.87
CA SER A 98 -1.04 8.47 -7.42
C SER A 98 -2.49 7.98 -7.35
N GLU A 99 -2.91 7.23 -8.35
CA GLU A 99 -4.23 6.58 -8.37
C GLU A 99 -4.34 5.42 -7.39
N LEU A 100 -3.20 4.83 -7.03
CA LEU A 100 -3.06 3.76 -6.07
C LEU A 100 -1.75 3.90 -5.29
N VAL A 101 -1.83 3.81 -3.97
CA VAL A 101 -0.69 3.67 -3.07
C VAL A 101 -0.78 2.33 -2.36
N CYS A 102 0.28 1.53 -2.46
CA CYS A 102 0.44 0.25 -1.78
C CYS A 102 1.56 0.36 -0.75
N LEU A 103 1.25 0.20 0.54
CA LEU A 103 2.24 0.13 1.62
C LEU A 103 2.34 -1.31 2.12
N ASP A 104 3.53 -1.88 2.01
CA ASP A 104 3.83 -3.23 2.48
C ASP A 104 4.55 -3.19 3.82
N ASP A 105 4.49 -4.30 4.56
CA ASP A 105 5.19 -4.50 5.84
C ASP A 105 4.91 -3.36 6.86
N LEU A 106 3.63 -3.00 7.05
CA LEU A 106 3.22 -1.92 7.95
C LEU A 106 3.70 -2.11 9.40
N ASP A 107 3.91 -3.35 9.82
CA ASP A 107 4.47 -3.70 11.13
C ASP A 107 5.85 -3.07 11.38
N ALA A 108 6.60 -2.74 10.32
CA ALA A 108 7.93 -2.14 10.42
C ALA A 108 7.93 -0.72 11.02
N VAL A 109 6.80 -0.02 10.97
CA VAL A 109 6.65 1.36 11.44
C VAL A 109 5.54 1.54 12.48
N ALA A 110 4.79 0.47 12.77
CA ALA A 110 3.78 0.48 13.82
C ALA A 110 4.44 0.67 15.20
N GLY A 111 3.85 1.52 16.04
CA GLY A 111 4.37 1.91 17.34
C GLY A 111 5.35 3.09 17.32
N ASP A 112 5.77 3.57 16.13
CA ASP A 112 6.52 4.82 16.00
C ASP A 112 5.54 6.00 15.81
N PRO A 113 5.43 6.93 16.79
CA PRO A 113 4.47 8.02 16.73
C PRO A 113 4.61 8.91 15.48
N VAL A 114 5.84 9.10 14.98
CA VAL A 114 6.08 9.98 13.82
C VAL A 114 5.57 9.32 12.54
N TRP A 115 5.77 8.01 12.42
CA TRP A 115 5.25 7.24 11.29
C TRP A 115 3.73 7.10 11.34
N GLU A 116 3.17 6.83 12.51
CA GLU A 116 1.71 6.70 12.68
C GLU A 116 0.99 8.00 12.32
N GLU A 117 1.50 9.15 12.77
CA GLU A 117 0.96 10.47 12.41
C GLU A 117 1.04 10.72 10.90
N ALA A 118 2.19 10.40 10.29
CA ALA A 118 2.37 10.57 8.85
C ALA A 118 1.45 9.66 8.01
N LEU A 119 1.26 8.41 8.43
CA LEU A 119 0.33 7.47 7.81
C LEU A 119 -1.12 7.94 7.94
N PHE A 120 -1.51 8.48 9.10
CA PHE A 120 -2.82 9.08 9.31
C PHE A 120 -3.06 10.26 8.36
N HIS A 121 -2.08 11.14 8.21
CA HIS A 121 -2.18 12.25 7.26
C HIS A 121 -2.23 11.78 5.80
N LEU A 122 -1.43 10.78 5.43
CA LEU A 122 -1.48 10.18 4.10
C LEU A 122 -2.86 9.59 3.81
N PHE A 123 -3.43 8.82 4.74
CA PHE A 123 -4.76 8.24 4.61
C PHE A 123 -5.81 9.33 4.33
N ASN A 124 -5.81 10.41 5.12
CA ASN A 124 -6.75 11.51 4.90
C ASN A 124 -6.55 12.18 3.54
N ARG A 125 -5.31 12.46 3.12
CA ARG A 125 -5.04 13.06 1.80
C ARG A 125 -5.50 12.18 0.65
N LEU A 126 -5.30 10.86 0.74
CA LEU A 126 -5.74 9.90 -0.27
C LEU A 126 -7.26 9.85 -0.34
N ARG A 127 -7.95 9.72 0.80
CA ARG A 127 -9.42 9.73 0.89
C ARG A 127 -10.01 11.01 0.32
N ASP A 128 -9.49 12.17 0.74
CA ASP A 128 -10.01 13.47 0.29
C ASP A 128 -9.78 13.70 -1.21
N SER A 129 -8.78 13.02 -1.79
CA SER A 129 -8.46 13.04 -3.22
C SER A 129 -9.12 11.89 -4.01
N GLY A 130 -9.92 11.03 -3.38
CA GLY A 130 -10.56 9.86 -4.00
C GLY A 130 -9.55 8.84 -4.54
N ARG A 131 -8.39 8.71 -3.88
CA ARG A 131 -7.31 7.78 -4.25
C ARG A 131 -7.37 6.52 -3.41
N ARG A 132 -6.86 5.41 -3.99
CA ARG A 132 -6.90 4.09 -3.37
C ARG A 132 -5.65 3.85 -2.53
N LEU A 133 -5.86 3.26 -1.36
CA LEU A 133 -4.81 2.83 -0.45
C LEU A 133 -4.94 1.32 -0.19
N LEU A 134 -3.87 0.58 -0.47
CA LEU A 134 -3.74 -0.81 -0.06
C LEU A 134 -2.62 -0.91 0.99
N LEU A 135 -2.91 -1.57 2.10
CA LEU A 135 -1.98 -1.81 3.20
C LEU A 135 -1.76 -3.31 3.36
N ALA A 136 -0.56 -3.72 3.73
CA ALA A 136 -0.29 -5.09 4.17
C ALA A 136 0.50 -5.13 5.48
N ALA A 137 0.14 -6.08 6.34
CA ALA A 137 0.79 -6.33 7.62
C ALA A 137 0.68 -7.81 8.04
N ASP A 138 1.55 -8.27 8.94
CA ASP A 138 1.51 -9.62 9.53
C ASP A 138 0.31 -9.77 10.47
N ALA A 139 -0.03 -8.71 11.21
CA ALA A 139 -1.09 -8.70 12.19
C ALA A 139 -2.41 -8.11 11.67
N SER A 140 -3.53 -8.53 12.27
CA SER A 140 -4.83 -7.91 12.00
C SER A 140 -4.86 -6.44 12.46
N PRO A 141 -5.79 -5.60 11.97
CA PRO A 141 -5.88 -4.19 12.39
C PRO A 141 -6.09 -3.99 13.89
N ARG A 142 -6.56 -5.01 14.62
CA ARG A 142 -6.75 -4.98 16.07
C ARG A 142 -5.49 -5.35 16.85
N GLU A 143 -4.56 -6.05 16.22
CA GLU A 143 -3.36 -6.61 16.84
C GLU A 143 -2.10 -5.83 16.45
N ILE A 144 -2.13 -5.07 15.35
CA ILE A 144 -1.05 -4.15 15.01
C ILE A 144 -0.92 -3.09 16.10
N ALA A 145 0.32 -2.85 16.55
CA ALA A 145 0.62 -2.07 17.74
C ALA A 145 0.56 -0.54 17.50
N VAL A 146 -0.52 -0.05 16.89
CA VAL A 146 -0.74 1.39 16.68
C VAL A 146 -1.04 2.07 18.00
N GLN A 147 -0.34 3.16 18.32
CA GLN A 147 -0.48 3.89 19.59
C GLN A 147 -1.11 5.27 19.45
N LEU A 148 -1.34 5.75 18.23
CA LEU A 148 -1.98 7.02 17.95
C LEU A 148 -3.35 7.08 18.65
N ALA A 149 -3.51 8.09 19.51
CA ALA A 149 -4.75 8.30 20.23
C ALA A 149 -5.87 8.71 19.27
N ASP A 150 -7.08 8.20 19.48
CA ASP A 150 -8.27 8.72 18.83
C ASP A 150 -8.44 10.21 19.20
N LEU A 151 -8.42 11.08 18.19
CA LEU A 151 -8.58 12.54 18.31
C LEU A 151 -10.04 12.96 18.48
#